data_AF-A0A957BEX6-F1
#
_entry.id   AF-A0A957BEX6-F1
#
_cell.length_a   1.000
_cell.length_b   1.000
_cell.length_c   1.000
_cell.angle_alpha   90.00
_cell.angle_beta   90.00
_cell.angle_gamma   90.00
#
_symmetry.space_group_name_H-M   'P 1'
#
loop_
_entity.id
_entity.type
_entity.pdbx_description
1 polymer ?
#
loop_
_entity_poly.entity_id
_entity_poly.type
_entity_poly.pdbx_seq_one_letter_code
_entity_poly.pdbx_strand_id
1 'polypeptide(L)'
;MLGNEMEITEKTTGHCCSTVGDRCDHNKLSLNRIRRLKGQLSSLEAMIESDEGSCEERVVRARTVEKGVASLIRHLVACYLENTARYEMQTDPDQAIEDLSRIIELLNK
;
A
#
# COMPACT_ATOMS: atom_id res chain seq x y z
N MET A 1 19.01 -31.84 30.45
CA MET A 1 18.09 -30.72 30.16
C MET A 1 18.81 -29.79 29.22
N LEU A 2 18.60 -29.96 27.92
CA LEU A 2 19.14 -29.07 26.89
C LEU A 2 18.02 -28.10 26.55
N GLY A 3 18.10 -26.90 27.09
CA GLY A 3 17.29 -25.78 26.70
C GLY A 3 18.19 -24.57 26.72
N ASN A 4 18.62 -24.11 25.54
CA ASN A 4 18.93 -22.70 25.37
C ASN A 4 18.85 -22.30 23.90
N GLU A 5 18.03 -21.27 23.70
CA GLU A 5 18.27 -20.15 22.78
C GLU A 5 18.28 -20.48 21.29
N MET A 6 17.07 -20.50 20.73
CA MET A 6 16.86 -20.13 19.33
C MET A 6 16.95 -18.60 19.26
N GLU A 7 18.17 -18.11 19.04
CA GLU A 7 18.49 -16.72 18.77
C GLU A 7 17.91 -16.38 17.38
N ILE A 8 16.73 -15.74 17.34
CA ILE A 8 16.20 -15.17 16.09
C ILE A 8 16.90 -13.83 15.88
N THR A 9 18.11 -13.90 15.32
CA THR A 9 18.76 -12.75 14.71
C THR A 9 18.15 -12.49 13.34
N GLU A 10 17.07 -11.71 13.30
CA GLU A 10 16.70 -11.01 12.06
C GLU A 10 16.18 -9.63 12.44
N LYS A 11 16.99 -8.60 12.18
CA LYS A 11 16.50 -7.24 11.96
C LYS A 11 15.46 -7.34 10.84
N THR A 12 14.20 -7.54 11.19
CA THR A 12 13.12 -7.65 10.22
C THR A 12 12.82 -6.25 9.73
N THR A 13 13.60 -5.83 8.73
CA THR A 13 13.33 -4.68 7.88
C THR A 13 11.84 -4.61 7.58
N GLY A 14 11.22 -3.43 7.73
CA GLY A 14 9.80 -3.13 7.52
C GLY A 14 9.23 -3.66 6.20
N HIS A 15 8.98 -4.96 6.18
CA HIS A 15 8.44 -5.68 5.06
C HIS A 15 7.01 -6.00 5.43
N CYS A 16 6.08 -5.74 4.51
CA CYS A 16 4.66 -6.04 4.67
C CYS A 16 4.35 -7.54 4.89
N CYS A 17 5.38 -8.40 5.05
CA CYS A 17 5.26 -9.84 5.15
C CYS A 17 6.46 -10.46 5.89
N SER A 18 6.19 -11.32 6.89
CA SER A 18 7.18 -11.94 7.77
C SER A 18 7.43 -13.44 7.51
N THR A 19 6.73 -14.10 6.59
CA THR A 19 6.98 -15.52 6.21
C THR A 19 6.75 -15.77 4.71
N VAL A 20 7.55 -16.67 4.12
CA VAL A 20 7.37 -17.15 2.72
C VAL A 20 6.13 -18.04 2.66
N GLY A 21 4.95 -17.42 2.50
CA GLY A 21 3.67 -18.13 2.42
C GLY A 21 2.48 -17.17 2.34
N ASP A 22 2.28 -16.37 3.39
CA ASP A 22 1.24 -15.30 3.43
C ASP A 22 1.65 -14.03 2.67
N ARG A 23 2.94 -13.94 2.33
CA ARG A 23 3.59 -12.87 1.57
C ARG A 23 3.04 -12.61 0.16
N CYS A 24 2.07 -13.42 -0.26
CA CYS A 24 1.52 -13.34 -1.60
C CYS A 24 0.26 -12.47 -1.69
N ASP A 25 -0.62 -12.44 -0.69
CA ASP A 25 -2.00 -11.99 -0.94
C ASP A 25 -2.17 -10.48 -0.87
N HIS A 26 -1.59 -9.78 0.12
CA HIS A 26 -1.58 -8.31 0.10
C HIS A 26 -0.84 -7.78 -1.13
N ASN A 27 0.28 -8.40 -1.51
CA ASN A 27 1.05 -8.04 -2.70
C ASN A 27 0.27 -8.31 -3.99
N LYS A 28 -0.39 -9.46 -4.13
CA LYS A 28 -1.29 -9.76 -5.26
C LYS A 28 -2.39 -8.71 -5.35
N LEU A 29 -3.05 -8.38 -4.24
CA LEU A 29 -4.12 -7.38 -4.21
C LEU A 29 -3.60 -5.98 -4.59
N SER A 30 -2.44 -5.56 -4.05
CA SER A 30 -1.77 -4.32 -4.43
C SER A 30 -1.44 -4.29 -5.92
N LEU A 31 -0.85 -5.36 -6.46
CA LEU A 31 -0.51 -5.46 -7.88
C LEU A 31 -1.76 -5.45 -8.77
N ASN A 32 -2.85 -6.10 -8.35
CA ASN A 32 -4.13 -6.05 -9.07
C ASN A 32 -4.70 -4.63 -9.12
N ARG A 33 -4.61 -3.89 -8.01
CA ARG A 33 -5.00 -2.46 -7.96
C ARG A 33 -4.12 -1.60 -8.87
N ILE A 34 -2.80 -1.81 -8.86
CA ILE A 34 -1.86 -1.10 -9.73
C ILE A 34 -2.14 -1.39 -11.21
N ARG A 35 -2.38 -2.66 -11.58
CA ARG A 35 -2.73 -3.03 -12.96
C ARG A 35 -4.02 -2.37 -13.42
N ARG A 36 -5.05 -2.33 -12.56
CA ARG A 36 -6.30 -1.62 -12.82
C ARG A 36 -6.06 -0.11 -13.02
N LEU A 37 -5.24 0.50 -12.16
CA LEU A 37 -4.87 1.91 -12.26
C LEU A 37 -4.16 2.23 -13.57
N LYS A 38 -3.24 1.37 -14.01
CA LYS A 38 -2.59 1.50 -15.32
C LYS A 38 -3.62 1.49 -16.45
N GLY A 39 -4.57 0.55 -16.44
CA GLY A 39 -5.64 0.53 -17.44
C GLY A 39 -6.52 1.78 -17.43
N GLN A 40 -6.81 2.33 -16.25
CA GLN A 40 -7.58 3.58 -16.11
C GLN A 40 -6.81 4.80 -16.64
N LEU A 41 -5.50 4.87 -16.37
CA LEU A 41 -4.64 5.92 -16.90
C LEU A 41 -4.50 5.84 -18.42
N SER A 42 -4.19 4.65 -18.97
CA SER A 42 -4.09 4.46 -20.42
C SER A 42 -5.42 4.76 -21.14
N SER A 43 -6.56 4.47 -20.50
CA SER A 43 -7.87 4.82 -21.06
C SER A 43 -8.16 6.31 -21.06
N LEU A 44 -7.65 7.06 -20.06
CA LEU A 44 -7.75 8.52 -20.03
C LEU A 44 -6.78 9.15 -21.05
N GLU A 45 -5.56 8.65 -21.13
CA GLU A 45 -4.56 9.05 -22.12
C GLU A 45 -5.09 8.90 -23.55
N ALA A 46 -5.57 7.71 -23.92
CA ALA A 46 -6.12 7.46 -25.25
C ALA A 46 -7.31 8.37 -25.60
N MET A 47 -8.16 8.70 -24.62
CA MET A 47 -9.29 9.63 -24.81
C MET A 47 -8.79 11.05 -25.10
N ILE A 48 -7.73 11.50 -24.43
CA ILE A 48 -7.14 12.82 -24.65
C ILE A 48 -6.41 12.86 -26.00
N GLU A 49 -5.61 11.83 -26.30
CA GLU A 49 -4.86 11.74 -27.56
C GLU A 49 -5.78 11.73 -28.80
N SER A 50 -6.91 11.03 -28.70
CA SER A 50 -7.89 10.92 -29.80
C SER A 50 -8.85 12.10 -29.88
N ASP A 51 -8.72 13.07 -28.97
CA ASP A 51 -9.68 14.17 -28.74
C ASP A 51 -11.14 13.70 -28.62
N GLU A 52 -11.34 12.53 -28.00
CA GLU A 52 -12.66 11.92 -27.82
C GLU A 52 -13.29 12.33 -26.48
N GLY A 53 -14.62 12.22 -26.43
CA GLY A 53 -15.43 12.49 -25.25
C GLY A 53 -15.54 13.97 -24.87
N SER A 54 -16.53 14.28 -24.06
CA SER A 54 -16.74 15.59 -23.48
C SER A 54 -15.68 15.91 -22.41
N CYS A 55 -15.45 17.20 -22.16
CA CYS A 55 -14.62 17.66 -21.04
C CYS A 55 -15.11 17.09 -19.70
N GLU A 56 -16.42 16.94 -19.53
CA GLU A 56 -17.03 16.32 -18.35
C GLU A 56 -16.60 14.85 -18.21
N GLU A 57 -16.65 14.06 -19.28
CA GLU A 57 -16.22 12.65 -19.27
C GLU A 57 -14.74 12.51 -18.93
N ARG A 58 -13.88 13.42 -19.40
CA ARG A 58 -12.46 13.46 -19.02
C ARG A 58 -12.29 13.68 -17.53
N VAL A 59 -13.04 14.61 -16.95
CA VAL A 59 -13.05 14.85 -15.49
C VAL A 59 -13.52 13.59 -14.75
N VAL A 60 -14.59 12.93 -15.20
CA VAL A 60 -15.09 11.69 -14.58
C VAL A 60 -14.03 10.58 -14.61
N ARG A 61 -13.31 10.40 -15.72
CA ARG A 61 -12.22 9.43 -15.81
C ARG A 61 -11.04 9.78 -14.91
N ALA A 62 -10.65 11.05 -14.84
CA ALA A 62 -9.62 11.50 -13.91
C ALA A 62 -10.00 11.25 -12.44
N ARG A 63 -11.25 11.56 -12.02
CA ARG A 63 -11.76 11.25 -10.68
C ARG A 63 -11.76 9.74 -10.40
N THR A 64 -11.97 8.92 -11.43
CA THR A 64 -11.93 7.46 -11.30
C THR A 64 -10.51 6.95 -11.01
N VAL A 65 -9.49 7.53 -11.66
CA VAL A 65 -8.08 7.26 -11.34
C VAL A 65 -7.77 7.65 -9.91
N GLU A 66 -8.13 8.86 -9.49
CA GLU A 66 -7.92 9.37 -8.12
C GLU A 66 -8.53 8.43 -7.07
N LYS A 67 -9.79 7.99 -7.27
CA LYS A 67 -10.44 7.01 -6.38
C LYS A 67 -9.68 5.69 -6.32
N GLY A 68 -9.12 5.25 -7.45
CA GLY A 68 -8.28 4.05 -7.52
C GLY A 68 -7.00 4.20 -6.71
N VAL A 69 -6.33 5.36 -6.80
CA VAL A 69 -5.11 5.67 -6.05
C VAL A 69 -5.40 5.69 -4.55
N ALA A 70 -6.47 6.39 -4.15
CA ALA A 70 -6.91 6.42 -2.76
C ALA A 70 -7.23 5.01 -2.23
N SER A 71 -7.82 4.13 -3.05
CA SER A 71 -8.05 2.73 -2.68
C SER A 71 -6.76 1.92 -2.53
N LEU A 72 -5.74 2.18 -3.34
CA LEU A 72 -4.44 1.53 -3.21
C LEU A 72 -3.74 1.98 -1.92
N ILE A 73 -3.73 3.29 -1.66
CA ILE A 73 -3.13 3.87 -0.44
C ILE A 73 -3.74 3.24 0.81
N ARG A 74 -5.08 3.20 0.92
CA ARG A 74 -5.77 2.56 2.06
C ARG A 74 -5.35 1.10 2.26
N HIS A 75 -5.20 0.35 1.17
CA HIS A 75 -4.77 -1.06 1.23
C HIS A 75 -3.33 -1.22 1.72
N LEU A 76 -2.43 -0.33 1.28
CA LEU A 76 -1.03 -0.33 1.72
C LEU A 76 -0.89 0.08 3.19
N VAL A 77 -1.66 1.07 3.64
CA VAL A 77 -1.71 1.48 5.05
C VAL A 77 -2.25 0.34 5.92
N ALA A 78 -3.32 -0.32 5.51
CA ALA A 78 -3.82 -1.50 6.23
C ALA A 78 -2.76 -2.61 6.34
N CYS A 79 -2.06 -2.89 5.23
CA CYS A 79 -0.95 -3.85 5.23
C CYS A 79 0.16 -3.47 6.22
N TYR A 80 0.55 -2.19 6.27
CA TYR A 80 1.55 -1.69 7.22
C TYR A 80 1.08 -1.85 8.68
N LEU A 81 -0.17 -1.49 8.97
CA LEU A 81 -0.75 -1.62 10.32
C LEU A 81 -0.76 -3.07 10.81
N GLU A 82 -1.16 -4.00 9.93
CA GLU A 82 -1.32 -5.40 10.27
C GLU A 82 0.01 -6.13 10.44
N ASN A 83 0.99 -5.83 9.58
CA ASN A 83 2.21 -6.63 9.43
C ASN A 83 3.46 -5.97 10.01
N THR A 84 3.45 -4.65 10.24
CA THR A 84 4.63 -3.90 10.70
C THR A 84 4.33 -3.21 12.02
N ALA A 85 3.39 -2.26 12.03
CA ALA A 85 3.11 -1.45 13.22
C ALA A 85 2.70 -2.30 14.43
N ARG A 86 1.93 -3.39 14.23
CA ARG A 86 1.52 -4.30 15.31
C ARG A 86 2.71 -4.89 16.08
N TYR A 87 3.78 -5.24 15.38
CA TYR A 87 4.97 -5.86 15.96
C TYR A 87 5.89 -4.78 16.53
N GLU A 88 6.13 -3.71 15.78
CA GLU A 88 6.95 -2.58 16.24
C GLU A 88 6.38 -1.96 17.51
N MET A 89 5.06 -1.84 17.65
CA MET A 89 4.45 -1.33 18.89
C MET A 89 4.79 -2.17 20.14
N GLN A 90 5.17 -3.44 19.98
CA GLN A 90 5.58 -4.31 21.08
C GLN A 90 7.07 -4.21 21.40
N THR A 91 7.90 -3.88 20.40
CA THR A 91 9.37 -3.89 20.52
C THR A 91 9.97 -2.49 20.64
N ASP A 92 9.40 -1.52 19.95
CA ASP A 92 9.80 -0.11 19.87
C ASP A 92 8.57 0.78 19.58
N PRO A 93 7.77 1.09 20.62
CA PRO A 93 6.53 1.84 20.46
C PRO A 93 6.73 3.28 19.99
N ASP A 94 7.86 3.92 20.34
CA ASP A 94 8.14 5.29 19.95
C ASP A 94 8.39 5.37 18.43
N GLN A 95 9.16 4.42 17.87
CA GLN A 95 9.35 4.33 16.43
C GLN A 95 8.04 4.05 15.70
N ALA A 96 7.21 3.14 16.20
CA ALA A 96 5.90 2.84 15.60
C ALA A 96 4.99 4.09 15.56
N ILE A 97 5.00 4.91 16.61
CA ILE A 97 4.24 6.16 16.68
C ILE A 97 4.78 7.20 15.67
N GLU A 98 6.10 7.32 15.54
CA GLU A 98 6.72 8.23 14.56
C GLU A 98 6.34 7.84 13.12
N ASP A 99 6.44 6.56 12.79
CA ASP A 99 6.11 6.02 11.46
C ASP A 99 4.63 6.25 11.13
N LEU A 100 3.74 5.96 12.08
CA LEU A 100 2.31 6.22 11.91
C LEU A 100 2.01 7.71 11.72
N SER A 101 2.68 8.58 12.47
CA SER A 101 2.53 10.03 12.34
C SER A 101 2.93 10.48 10.93
N ARG A 102 4.07 10.01 10.43
CA ARG A 102 4.54 10.29 9.06
C ARG A 102 3.56 9.80 8.00
N ILE A 103 2.99 8.60 8.17
CA ILE A 103 1.98 8.05 7.25
C ILE A 103 0.71 8.91 7.28
N ILE A 104 0.19 9.28 8.44
CA ILE A 104 -1.02 10.10 8.58
C ILE A 104 -0.81 11.48 7.96
N GLU A 105 0.35 12.10 8.14
CA GLU A 105 0.69 13.37 7.49
C GLU A 105 0.68 13.28 5.96
N LEU A 106 1.08 12.14 5.39
CA LEU A 106 1.01 11.92 3.93
C LEU A 106 -0.43 11.75 3.43
N LEU A 107 -1.35 11.26 4.26
CA LEU A 107 -2.76 11.07 3.88
C LEU A 107 -3.58 12.36 3.90
N ASN A 108 -3.13 13.37 4.64
CA ASN A 108 -3.84 14.64 4.83
C ASN A 108 -3.29 15.79 3.97
N LYS A 109 -2.39 15.48 3.03
CA LYS A 109 -1.88 16.42 2.01
C LYS A 109 -2.68 16.28 0.72
#